data_AF-A0AAW9GRR9-F1
#
_entry.id   AF-A0AAW9GRR9-F1
#
_cell.length_a   1.000
_cell.length_b   1.000
_cell.length_c   1.000
_cell.angle_alpha   90.00
_cell.angle_beta   90.00
_cell.angle_gamma   90.00
#
_symmetry.space_group_name_H-M   'P 1'
#
loop_
_entity.id
_entity.type
_entity.pdbx_description
1 polymer ?
#
loop_
_entity_poly.entity_id
_entity_poly.type
_entity_poly.pdbx_seq_one_letter_code
_entity_poly.pdbx_strand_id
1 'polypeptide(L)'
;MCLSAVLALAAQHAHAAACTAGQWIANPGDTDMPAVRYETQHFAFRWKDGQTVSQDDVASAAKELERIWSAYMERVGFPEPYCNTQTKYKVSVYLDHSFGLNGGTSASGGMGMWINPDQLGYHWGLAHELTHGLQGSTGGLRDSPYVGWIWESHANWMAHQYFHDDVQCSEMLVNYPHLYLGSTRDRYCNWQFMEYLKDRFGYAIINDLWAKAPKPGDSRQADADPFSIIRDNMGWSQSQLNDVFGDWAMHNVQWDYTDPDGRDHGAVMRQQYGSNTAFDPENLADETNRDRALRLTQLDPVQGQTGVYQVPFDWAPQRWGYNLVRLIPAAGANAVVVKFRGNVQQKSAVDTLPGLANDPETIGTPDSDWRWGLVAIEANGKPRYSALQRGADAALSFQVRSDDSDLYLVVMGTPSKMQKIKWDQSYYSVYRYPWSVALENVYPSGQQPGAPTPTRVGSRHPNGGGWVAQDAYVASTAFVGPHARVLGGKVLGDARIEDHATILGGQVQDGAVVGGLSLLQDGVTVKDRAQLHTVFKPAGAFGGFTLSGSAQLRGDVEQRGASASKGVFYGYVDADTVTNPDYGADLTDAVPEVTAKPQ
;
A
#
# COMPACT_ATOMS: atom_id res chain seq x y z
N MET A 1 27.84 -4.33 9.25
CA MET A 1 28.13 -4.47 7.80
C MET A 1 26.79 -4.32 7.10
N CYS A 2 26.62 -3.31 6.25
CA CYS A 2 25.35 -3.09 5.52
C CYS A 2 24.99 -4.34 4.72
N LEU A 3 23.74 -4.78 4.82
CA LEU A 3 23.17 -5.90 4.08
C LEU A 3 23.44 -5.74 2.56
N SER A 4 23.46 -4.49 2.09
CA SER A 4 23.76 -4.06 0.72
C SER A 4 25.13 -4.54 0.21
N ALA A 5 26.16 -4.64 1.06
CA ALA A 5 27.49 -5.08 0.63
C ALA A 5 27.60 -6.61 0.43
N VAL A 6 26.69 -7.39 1.05
CA VAL A 6 26.68 -8.87 0.96
C VAL A 6 25.72 -9.36 -0.13
N LEU A 7 24.68 -8.58 -0.46
CA LEU A 7 23.75 -8.85 -1.55
C LEU A 7 24.20 -8.26 -2.91
N ALA A 8 25.23 -7.40 -2.92
CA ALA A 8 25.83 -6.86 -4.13
C ALA A 8 26.77 -7.87 -4.80
N LEU A 9 26.23 -8.97 -5.34
CA LEU A 9 26.90 -9.67 -6.43
C LEU A 9 26.60 -8.92 -7.73
N ALA A 10 27.50 -7.97 -8.03
CA ALA A 10 27.81 -7.40 -9.33
C ALA A 10 26.65 -7.29 -10.34
N ALA A 11 25.88 -6.20 -10.24
CA ALA A 11 25.36 -5.58 -11.46
C ALA A 11 26.55 -4.98 -12.23
N GLN A 12 27.29 -5.82 -12.95
CA GLN A 12 28.14 -5.33 -14.02
C GLN A 12 27.23 -4.56 -14.97
N HIS A 13 27.44 -3.25 -15.06
CA HIS A 13 26.81 -2.41 -16.06
C HIS A 13 27.36 -2.84 -17.42
N ALA A 14 26.79 -3.90 -17.98
CA ALA A 14 26.79 -4.06 -19.41
C ALA A 14 26.00 -2.86 -19.93
N HIS A 15 26.68 -1.91 -20.57
CA HIS A 15 25.99 -0.94 -21.42
C HIS A 15 25.02 -1.74 -22.28
N ALA A 16 23.71 -1.48 -22.15
CA ALA A 16 22.73 -2.05 -23.06
C ALA A 16 23.23 -1.79 -24.48
N ALA A 17 23.27 -2.84 -25.31
CA ALA A 17 23.67 -2.69 -26.70
C ALA A 17 22.85 -1.56 -27.32
N ALA A 18 23.51 -0.62 -28.01
CA ALA A 18 22.82 0.51 -28.62
C ALA A 18 21.71 -0.01 -29.56
N CYS A 19 20.51 0.55 -29.44
CA CYS A 19 19.39 0.15 -30.28
C CYS A 19 19.72 0.35 -31.77
N THR A 20 19.14 -0.53 -32.59
CA THR A 20 19.22 -0.40 -34.04
C THR A 20 18.62 0.94 -34.45
N ALA A 21 19.43 1.77 -35.12
CA ALA A 21 18.95 3.02 -35.69
C ALA A 21 17.78 2.75 -36.65
N GLY A 22 16.72 3.53 -36.53
CA GLY A 22 15.48 3.27 -37.24
C GLY A 22 14.61 4.50 -37.43
N GLN A 23 13.62 4.38 -38.31
CA GLN A 23 12.62 5.41 -38.58
C GLN A 23 11.40 5.15 -37.70
N TRP A 24 10.97 6.17 -36.96
CA TRP A 24 9.71 6.14 -36.22
C TRP A 24 8.57 6.55 -37.16
N ILE A 25 7.63 5.65 -37.37
CA ILE A 25 6.45 5.87 -38.22
C ILE A 25 5.17 5.68 -37.40
N ALA A 26 4.09 6.38 -37.78
CA ALA A 26 2.77 6.09 -37.24
C ALA A 26 2.41 4.62 -37.56
N ASN A 27 1.92 3.89 -36.57
CA ASN A 27 1.62 2.48 -36.73
C ASN A 27 0.42 2.28 -37.67
N PRO A 28 0.59 1.62 -38.83
CA PRO A 28 -0.52 1.36 -39.75
C PRO A 28 -1.50 0.31 -39.21
N GLY A 29 -1.12 -0.46 -38.20
CA GLY A 29 -1.98 -1.45 -37.55
C GLY A 29 -3.02 -0.87 -36.59
N ASP A 30 -2.86 0.39 -36.15
CA ASP A 30 -3.81 1.08 -35.26
C ASP A 30 -5.05 1.56 -36.02
N THR A 31 -5.80 0.59 -36.54
CA THR A 31 -6.96 0.78 -37.41
C THR A 31 -8.24 1.16 -36.67
N ASP A 32 -8.23 1.03 -35.35
CA ASP A 32 -9.29 1.45 -34.43
C ASP A 32 -9.22 2.95 -34.08
N MET A 33 -8.16 3.64 -34.52
CA MET A 33 -7.95 5.07 -34.28
C MET A 33 -8.13 5.89 -35.57
N PRO A 34 -8.54 7.16 -35.47
CA PRO A 34 -8.68 8.02 -36.65
C PRO A 34 -7.33 8.35 -37.30
N ALA A 35 -7.41 9.06 -38.43
CA ALA A 35 -6.23 9.52 -39.15
C ALA A 35 -5.33 10.39 -38.25
N VAL A 36 -4.02 10.30 -38.50
CA VAL A 36 -3.01 11.14 -37.87
C VAL A 36 -3.18 12.58 -38.34
N ARG A 37 -3.07 13.51 -37.39
CA ARG A 37 -3.30 14.94 -37.60
C ARG A 37 -2.12 15.81 -37.14
N TYR A 38 -1.31 15.31 -36.21
CA TYR A 38 -0.11 15.97 -35.72
C TYR A 38 0.92 14.90 -35.31
N GLU A 39 2.20 15.13 -35.58
CA GLU A 39 3.27 14.17 -35.28
C GLU A 39 4.51 14.85 -34.74
N THR A 40 5.20 14.15 -33.85
CA THR A 40 6.58 14.42 -33.45
C THR A 40 7.45 13.21 -33.78
N GLN A 41 8.64 13.10 -33.20
CA GLN A 41 9.53 11.96 -33.45
C GLN A 41 8.91 10.66 -32.94
N HIS A 42 8.41 10.64 -31.71
CA HIS A 42 7.93 9.42 -31.04
C HIS A 42 6.41 9.36 -30.91
N PHE A 43 5.66 10.41 -31.26
CA PHE A 43 4.20 10.48 -31.05
C PHE A 43 3.43 10.79 -32.34
N ALA A 44 2.28 10.13 -32.50
CA ALA A 44 1.32 10.37 -33.58
C ALA A 44 -0.06 10.67 -32.98
N PHE A 45 -0.47 11.94 -33.03
CA PHE A 45 -1.75 12.40 -32.51
C PHE A 45 -2.84 12.26 -33.57
N ARG A 46 -4.00 11.75 -33.12
CA ARG A 46 -5.12 11.33 -33.96
C ARG A 46 -6.43 11.87 -33.39
N TRP A 47 -7.31 12.39 -34.23
CA TRP A 47 -8.69 12.71 -33.86
C TRP A 47 -9.60 12.75 -35.11
N LYS A 48 -10.90 12.58 -34.89
CA LYS A 48 -11.93 12.60 -35.94
C LYS A 48 -12.15 14.02 -36.47
N ASP A 49 -12.56 14.14 -37.74
CA ASP A 49 -13.03 15.41 -38.28
C ASP A 49 -14.20 15.96 -37.44
N GLY A 50 -14.23 17.28 -37.27
CA GLY A 50 -15.28 17.97 -36.50
C GLY A 50 -15.08 17.97 -34.98
N GLN A 51 -14.09 17.26 -34.44
CA GLN A 51 -13.71 17.38 -33.03
C GLN A 51 -13.04 18.74 -32.77
N THR A 52 -13.43 19.40 -31.67
CA THR A 52 -12.77 20.64 -31.23
C THR A 52 -11.52 20.28 -30.43
N VAL A 53 -10.36 20.38 -31.07
CA VAL A 53 -9.05 20.11 -30.48
C VAL A 53 -8.14 21.31 -30.74
N SER A 54 -7.63 21.90 -29.67
CA SER A 54 -6.71 23.03 -29.72
C SER A 54 -5.34 22.58 -30.24
N GLN A 55 -4.90 23.17 -31.35
CA GLN A 55 -3.58 22.86 -31.93
C GLN A 55 -2.43 23.28 -31.02
N ASP A 56 -2.61 24.38 -30.29
CA ASP A 56 -1.60 24.89 -29.36
C ASP A 56 -1.44 23.94 -28.17
N ASP A 57 -2.55 23.40 -27.64
CA ASP A 57 -2.51 22.42 -26.54
C ASP A 57 -1.88 21.10 -27.00
N VAL A 58 -2.21 20.64 -28.22
CA VAL A 58 -1.56 19.46 -28.82
C VAL A 58 -0.06 19.68 -28.99
N ALA A 59 0.36 20.82 -29.54
CA ALA A 59 1.77 21.13 -29.72
C ALA A 59 2.52 21.21 -28.38
N SER A 60 1.89 21.80 -27.35
CA SER A 60 2.44 21.88 -25.99
C SER A 60 2.60 20.50 -25.35
N ALA A 61 1.53 19.69 -25.35
CA ALA A 61 1.55 18.33 -24.80
C ALA A 61 2.53 17.42 -25.54
N ALA A 62 2.59 17.51 -26.87
CA ALA A 62 3.53 16.75 -27.68
C ALA A 62 4.99 17.09 -27.35
N LYS A 63 5.29 18.38 -27.17
CA LYS A 63 6.63 18.82 -26.75
C LYS A 63 6.99 18.28 -25.37
N GLU A 64 6.04 18.26 -24.45
CA GLU A 64 6.27 17.72 -23.10
C GLU A 64 6.45 16.20 -23.13
N LEU A 65 5.62 15.47 -23.89
CA LEU A 65 5.74 14.03 -24.07
C LEU A 65 7.10 13.60 -24.65
N GLU A 66 7.67 14.39 -25.58
CA GLU A 66 9.04 14.16 -26.06
C GLU A 66 10.11 14.34 -24.97
N ARG A 67 9.93 15.31 -24.06
CA ARG A 67 10.84 15.49 -22.91
C ARG A 67 10.73 14.34 -21.91
N ILE A 68 9.51 13.91 -21.63
CA ILE A 68 9.24 12.75 -20.76
C ILE A 68 9.86 11.49 -21.39
N TRP A 69 9.67 11.28 -22.70
CA TRP A 69 10.30 10.18 -23.43
C TRP A 69 11.82 10.18 -23.27
N SER A 70 12.48 11.30 -23.54
CA SER A 70 13.93 11.44 -23.34
C SER A 70 14.34 11.15 -21.89
N ALA A 71 13.60 11.66 -20.89
CA ALA A 71 13.90 11.37 -19.49
C ALA A 71 13.77 9.89 -19.15
N TYR A 72 12.77 9.20 -19.69
CA TYR A 72 12.54 7.77 -19.48
C TYR A 72 13.61 6.90 -20.16
N MET A 73 14.02 7.24 -21.38
CA MET A 73 15.04 6.47 -22.11
C MET A 73 16.46 6.77 -21.64
N GLU A 74 16.80 8.04 -21.44
CA GLU A 74 18.19 8.48 -21.23
C GLU A 74 18.61 8.47 -19.75
N ARG A 75 17.71 8.87 -18.84
CA ARG A 75 18.01 8.95 -17.40
C ARG A 75 17.52 7.73 -16.64
N VAL A 76 16.25 7.34 -16.83
CA VAL A 76 15.70 6.15 -16.18
C VAL A 76 16.22 4.87 -16.84
N GLY A 77 16.50 4.89 -18.15
CA GLY A 77 17.01 3.74 -18.87
C GLY A 77 15.94 2.66 -19.13
N PHE A 78 14.67 3.07 -19.22
CA PHE A 78 13.58 2.14 -19.54
C PHE A 78 13.83 1.49 -20.92
N PRO A 79 13.48 0.21 -21.14
CA PRO A 79 13.76 -0.47 -22.41
C PRO A 79 13.12 0.26 -23.60
N GLU A 80 13.95 0.68 -24.57
CA GLU A 80 13.44 1.37 -25.77
C GLU A 80 12.54 0.43 -26.59
N PRO A 81 11.29 0.84 -26.88
CA PRO A 81 10.40 0.08 -27.75
C PRO A 81 11.02 -0.15 -29.12
N TYR A 82 10.87 -1.36 -29.68
CA TYR A 82 11.37 -1.71 -31.01
C TYR A 82 12.90 -1.53 -31.16
N CYS A 83 13.66 -1.65 -30.06
CA CYS A 83 15.12 -1.45 -30.02
C CYS A 83 15.88 -2.24 -31.11
N ASN A 84 15.44 -3.45 -31.43
CA ASN A 84 16.12 -4.36 -32.36
C ASN A 84 15.60 -4.30 -33.81
N THR A 85 14.87 -3.25 -34.19
CA THR A 85 14.24 -3.14 -35.51
C THR A 85 14.51 -1.79 -36.17
N GLN A 86 14.57 -1.76 -37.51
CA GLN A 86 14.73 -0.53 -38.29
C GLN A 86 13.44 0.27 -38.41
N THR A 87 12.28 -0.39 -38.41
CA THR A 87 10.96 0.25 -38.39
C THR A 87 10.46 0.30 -36.96
N LYS A 88 10.34 1.50 -36.41
CA LYS A 88 9.84 1.74 -35.06
C LYS A 88 8.47 2.39 -35.15
N TYR A 89 7.60 2.10 -34.19
CA TYR A 89 6.23 2.63 -34.21
C TYR A 89 6.03 3.70 -33.14
N LYS A 90 5.54 4.86 -33.56
CA LYS A 90 5.19 5.97 -32.65
C LYS A 90 4.10 5.55 -31.67
N VAL A 91 4.09 6.17 -30.49
CA VAL A 91 2.95 6.14 -29.57
C VAL A 91 1.76 6.78 -30.27
N SER A 92 0.66 6.03 -30.42
CA SER A 92 -0.57 6.56 -30.99
C SER A 92 -1.40 7.24 -29.90
N VAL A 93 -1.62 8.55 -30.05
CA VAL A 93 -2.37 9.38 -29.08
C VAL A 93 -3.72 9.74 -29.70
N TYR A 94 -4.80 9.10 -29.23
CA TYR A 94 -6.16 9.34 -29.72
C TYR A 94 -6.89 10.33 -28.80
N LEU A 95 -7.25 11.47 -29.37
CA LEU A 95 -7.99 12.54 -28.70
C LEU A 95 -9.50 12.46 -28.98
N ASP A 96 -10.30 12.37 -27.92
CA ASP A 96 -11.77 12.44 -27.98
C ASP A 96 -12.33 12.90 -26.62
N HIS A 97 -13.29 13.83 -26.64
CA HIS A 97 -13.92 14.40 -25.43
C HIS A 97 -14.69 13.38 -24.58
N SER A 98 -14.98 12.19 -25.11
CA SER A 98 -15.61 11.10 -24.35
C SER A 98 -14.62 10.31 -23.50
N PHE A 99 -13.32 10.47 -23.71
CA PHE A 99 -12.30 9.77 -22.94
C PHE A 99 -12.04 10.42 -21.59
N GLY A 100 -11.40 9.64 -20.70
CA GLY A 100 -10.64 10.17 -19.58
C GLY A 100 -9.20 10.43 -20.01
N LEU A 101 -8.25 10.09 -19.14
CA LEU A 101 -6.83 10.03 -19.45
C LEU A 101 -6.41 8.58 -19.24
N ASN A 102 -6.05 7.88 -20.32
CA ASN A 102 -5.71 6.46 -20.28
C ASN A 102 -4.56 6.13 -21.23
N GLY A 103 -3.78 5.12 -20.90
CA GLY A 103 -2.66 4.59 -21.66
C GLY A 103 -2.62 3.08 -21.62
N GLY A 104 -1.91 2.47 -22.58
CA GLY A 104 -1.79 1.02 -22.62
C GLY A 104 -1.41 0.50 -24.00
N THR A 105 -1.89 -0.71 -24.29
CA THR A 105 -1.62 -1.37 -25.56
C THR A 105 -2.72 -1.06 -26.57
N SER A 106 -2.38 -0.51 -27.74
CA SER A 106 -3.33 -0.28 -28.83
C SER A 106 -3.87 -1.60 -29.40
N ALA A 107 -4.93 -1.56 -30.22
CA ALA A 107 -5.51 -2.76 -30.82
C ALA A 107 -4.50 -3.58 -31.66
N SER A 108 -3.45 -2.93 -32.19
CA SER A 108 -2.38 -3.60 -32.94
C SER A 108 -1.31 -4.26 -32.06
N GLY A 109 -1.39 -4.11 -30.74
CA GLY A 109 -0.32 -4.51 -29.83
C GLY A 109 0.76 -3.42 -29.62
N GLY A 110 0.58 -2.24 -30.20
CA GLY A 110 1.49 -1.10 -30.09
C GLY A 110 1.26 -0.24 -28.85
N MET A 111 1.99 0.88 -28.76
CA MET A 111 1.83 1.85 -27.66
C MET A 111 0.67 2.80 -27.94
N GLY A 112 -0.29 2.90 -27.01
CA GLY A 112 -1.49 3.71 -27.18
C GLY A 112 -1.79 4.61 -25.99
N MET A 113 -2.41 5.76 -26.27
CA MET A 113 -2.98 6.68 -25.28
C MET A 113 -4.35 7.17 -25.78
N TRP A 114 -5.33 7.27 -24.89
CA TRP A 114 -6.70 7.76 -25.15
C TRP A 114 -7.00 8.90 -24.18
N ILE A 115 -7.06 10.12 -24.72
CA ILE A 115 -6.98 11.34 -23.91
C ILE A 115 -8.14 12.27 -24.26
N ASN A 116 -8.84 12.75 -23.24
CA ASN A 116 -9.70 13.92 -23.36
C ASN A 116 -8.84 15.14 -23.70
N PRO A 117 -9.12 15.88 -24.79
CA PRO A 117 -8.35 17.09 -25.14
C PRO A 117 -8.16 18.07 -23.98
N ASP A 118 -9.14 18.19 -23.06
CA ASP A 118 -9.08 19.09 -21.92
C ASP A 118 -8.03 18.67 -20.86
N GLN A 119 -7.53 17.44 -20.93
CA GLN A 119 -6.53 16.86 -20.02
C GLN A 119 -5.10 17.00 -20.55
N LEU A 120 -4.89 17.54 -21.76
CA LEU A 120 -3.55 17.68 -22.36
C LEU A 120 -2.60 18.56 -21.55
N GLY A 121 -3.13 19.45 -20.70
CA GLY A 121 -2.32 20.27 -19.78
C GLY A 121 -1.88 19.54 -18.50
N TYR A 122 -2.42 18.35 -18.20
CA TYR A 122 -2.08 17.60 -17.00
C TYR A 122 -0.86 16.69 -17.23
N HIS A 123 0.33 17.30 -17.25
CA HIS A 123 1.56 16.63 -17.68
C HIS A 123 2.00 15.45 -16.79
N TRP A 124 1.69 15.48 -15.49
CA TRP A 124 1.95 14.32 -14.61
C TRP A 124 1.16 13.10 -15.09
N GLY A 125 -0.12 13.30 -15.40
CA GLY A 125 -0.97 12.26 -15.97
C GLY A 125 -0.46 11.79 -17.33
N LEU A 126 -0.03 12.69 -18.21
CA LEU A 126 0.58 12.30 -19.49
C LEU A 126 1.80 11.39 -19.31
N ALA A 127 2.64 11.68 -18.31
CA ALA A 127 3.82 10.88 -18.00
C ALA A 127 3.44 9.48 -17.47
N HIS A 128 2.39 9.40 -16.66
CA HIS A 128 1.81 8.14 -16.19
C HIS A 128 1.25 7.30 -17.36
N GLU A 129 0.39 7.87 -18.20
CA GLU A 129 -0.23 7.11 -19.31
C GLU A 129 0.78 6.68 -20.37
N LEU A 130 1.81 7.49 -20.64
CA LEU A 130 2.91 7.10 -21.52
C LEU A 130 3.59 5.83 -21.00
N THR A 131 3.76 5.71 -19.67
CA THR A 131 4.35 4.51 -19.07
C THR A 131 3.53 3.26 -19.37
N HIS A 132 2.20 3.31 -19.39
CA HIS A 132 1.39 2.15 -19.78
C HIS A 132 1.62 1.69 -21.22
N GLY A 133 1.80 2.63 -22.15
CA GLY A 133 2.21 2.32 -23.52
C GLY A 133 3.57 1.61 -23.55
N LEU A 134 4.54 2.15 -22.82
CA LEU A 134 5.89 1.59 -22.71
C LEU A 134 5.90 0.20 -22.07
N GLN A 135 5.17 0.01 -20.96
CA GLN A 135 4.97 -1.28 -20.29
C GLN A 135 4.41 -2.32 -21.27
N GLY A 136 3.34 -1.97 -21.99
CA GLY A 136 2.72 -2.81 -23.02
C GLY A 136 3.68 -3.24 -24.10
N SER A 137 4.54 -2.33 -24.55
CA SER A 137 5.55 -2.61 -25.59
C SER A 137 6.60 -3.65 -25.19
N THR A 138 6.82 -3.85 -23.88
CA THR A 138 7.77 -4.85 -23.40
C THR A 138 7.23 -6.28 -23.54
N GLY A 139 5.90 -6.44 -23.60
CA GLY A 139 5.21 -7.74 -23.52
C GLY A 139 5.34 -8.45 -22.17
N GLY A 140 6.02 -7.88 -21.17
CA GLY A 140 6.17 -8.46 -19.84
C GLY A 140 5.00 -8.15 -18.92
N LEU A 141 4.85 -8.95 -17.84
CA LEU A 141 3.87 -8.72 -16.77
C LEU A 141 2.43 -8.55 -17.30
N ARG A 142 2.03 -9.37 -18.28
CA ARG A 142 0.68 -9.41 -18.85
C ARG A 142 0.04 -10.76 -18.61
N ASP A 143 -1.28 -10.82 -18.65
CA ASP A 143 -2.07 -12.06 -18.66
C ASP A 143 -1.82 -12.96 -17.44
N SER A 144 -1.58 -12.33 -16.27
CA SER A 144 -1.47 -13.00 -14.96
C SER A 144 -2.40 -12.30 -13.96
N PRO A 145 -3.05 -13.03 -13.04
CA PRO A 145 -3.93 -12.43 -12.03
C PRO A 145 -3.15 -11.65 -10.94
N TYR A 146 -1.82 -11.72 -10.93
CA TYR A 146 -0.95 -11.15 -9.89
C TYR A 146 -0.26 -9.83 -10.27
N VAL A 147 -0.49 -9.32 -11.48
CA VAL A 147 0.31 -8.21 -12.05
C VAL A 147 -0.46 -6.91 -12.21
N GLY A 148 -1.79 -6.88 -12.09
CA GLY A 148 -2.57 -5.67 -12.35
C GLY A 148 -2.12 -4.46 -11.53
N TRP A 149 -1.78 -4.65 -10.25
CA TRP A 149 -1.39 -3.54 -9.36
C TRP A 149 -0.04 -2.90 -9.76
N ILE A 150 0.92 -3.69 -10.27
CA ILE A 150 2.27 -3.19 -10.56
C ILE A 150 2.29 -2.30 -11.80
N TRP A 151 1.31 -2.43 -12.71
CA TRP A 151 1.14 -1.52 -13.84
C TRP A 151 0.94 -0.08 -13.37
N GLU A 152 0.00 0.09 -12.44
CA GLU A 152 -0.35 1.39 -11.86
C GLU A 152 0.76 1.94 -10.94
N SER A 153 1.28 1.09 -10.05
CA SER A 153 2.36 1.46 -9.13
C SER A 153 3.60 1.93 -9.89
N HIS A 154 4.01 1.20 -10.93
CA HIS A 154 5.16 1.56 -11.75
C HIS A 154 4.90 2.78 -12.65
N ALA A 155 3.69 2.99 -13.15
CA ALA A 155 3.35 4.20 -13.90
C ALA A 155 3.46 5.46 -13.02
N ASN A 156 2.99 5.40 -11.77
CA ASN A 156 3.21 6.46 -10.79
C ASN A 156 4.70 6.66 -10.47
N TRP A 157 5.45 5.57 -10.30
CA TRP A 157 6.89 5.64 -10.06
C TRP A 157 7.64 6.31 -11.23
N MET A 158 7.32 5.95 -12.47
CA MET A 158 7.92 6.54 -13.67
C MET A 158 7.59 8.04 -13.77
N ALA A 159 6.32 8.42 -13.59
CA ALA A 159 5.92 9.83 -13.57
C ALA A 159 6.67 10.62 -12.48
N HIS A 160 6.81 10.03 -11.29
CA HIS A 160 7.58 10.60 -10.18
C HIS A 160 9.07 10.79 -10.51
N GLN A 161 9.69 9.92 -11.33
CA GLN A 161 11.08 10.14 -11.74
C GLN A 161 11.24 11.47 -12.47
N TYR A 162 10.25 11.89 -13.27
CA TYR A 162 10.24 13.19 -13.95
C TYR A 162 9.81 14.32 -13.00
N PHE A 163 8.69 14.14 -12.29
CA PHE A 163 8.11 15.09 -11.33
C PHE A 163 8.55 14.79 -9.89
N HIS A 164 9.86 14.89 -9.63
CA HIS A 164 10.53 14.40 -8.43
C HIS A 164 10.16 15.07 -7.09
N ASP A 165 9.48 16.22 -7.12
CA ASP A 165 9.06 16.95 -5.92
C ASP A 165 7.65 16.60 -5.43
N ASP A 166 6.93 15.72 -6.16
CA ASP A 166 5.55 15.37 -5.89
C ASP A 166 5.39 13.88 -5.59
N VAL A 167 4.96 13.57 -4.37
CA VAL A 167 4.75 12.19 -3.91
C VAL A 167 3.32 11.69 -4.17
N GLN A 168 2.41 12.54 -4.65
CA GLN A 168 1.02 12.18 -4.96
C GLN A 168 0.34 11.43 -3.80
N CYS A 169 -0.44 10.39 -4.09
CA CYS A 169 -1.19 9.64 -3.07
C CYS A 169 -0.33 8.73 -2.19
N SER A 170 1.00 8.71 -2.36
CA SER A 170 1.87 7.66 -1.83
C SER A 170 1.91 7.60 -0.30
N GLU A 171 1.50 8.67 0.39
CA GLU A 171 1.28 8.68 1.85
C GLU A 171 0.30 7.56 2.31
N MET A 172 -0.55 7.06 1.41
CA MET A 172 -1.46 5.95 1.72
C MET A 172 -0.73 4.67 2.19
N LEU A 173 0.38 4.27 1.53
CA LEU A 173 1.16 3.11 1.98
C LEU A 173 1.75 3.36 3.39
N VAL A 174 2.14 4.60 3.67
CA VAL A 174 2.68 5.02 4.97
C VAL A 174 1.65 4.87 6.09
N ASN A 175 0.37 5.08 5.76
CA ASN A 175 -0.73 5.07 6.71
C ASN A 175 -1.32 3.68 6.95
N TYR A 176 -1.14 2.74 6.03
CA TYR A 176 -1.64 1.35 6.15
C TYR A 176 -0.53 0.31 5.90
N PRO A 177 0.65 0.44 6.53
CA PRO A 177 1.81 -0.37 6.19
C PRO A 177 1.63 -1.85 6.53
N HIS A 178 0.64 -2.21 7.37
CA HIS A 178 0.34 -3.60 7.72
C HIS A 178 -0.29 -4.41 6.58
N LEU A 179 -0.84 -3.74 5.57
CA LEU A 179 -1.35 -4.39 4.37
C LEU A 179 -0.19 -4.91 3.50
N TYR A 180 -0.44 -5.95 2.70
CA TYR A 180 0.59 -6.48 1.81
C TYR A 180 0.95 -5.47 0.71
N LEU A 181 2.23 -5.34 0.39
CA LEU A 181 2.67 -4.55 -0.75
C LEU A 181 2.07 -5.13 -2.05
N GLY A 182 1.43 -4.27 -2.84
CA GLY A 182 0.69 -4.66 -4.04
C GLY A 182 -0.80 -4.89 -3.81
N SER A 183 -1.34 -4.43 -2.68
CA SER A 183 -2.77 -4.39 -2.45
C SER A 183 -3.49 -3.53 -3.48
N THR A 184 -4.71 -3.93 -3.86
CA THR A 184 -5.56 -3.13 -4.74
C THR A 184 -5.99 -1.81 -4.08
N ARG A 185 -5.91 -1.75 -2.74
CA ARG A 185 -6.27 -0.61 -1.89
C ARG A 185 -5.34 0.59 -2.06
N ASP A 186 -4.05 0.33 -2.24
CA ASP A 186 -3.02 1.36 -2.34
C ASP A 186 -2.17 1.23 -3.62
N ARG A 187 -2.68 0.55 -4.65
CA ARG A 187 -1.93 0.21 -5.87
C ARG A 187 -1.26 1.39 -6.57
N TYR A 188 -1.87 2.57 -6.56
CA TYR A 188 -1.28 3.79 -7.13
C TYR A 188 -0.21 4.40 -6.20
N CYS A 189 -0.25 4.05 -4.92
CA CYS A 189 0.40 4.79 -3.84
C CYS A 189 1.57 4.02 -3.21
N ASN A 190 1.89 2.83 -3.72
CA ASN A 190 2.81 1.89 -3.06
C ASN A 190 4.18 1.71 -3.77
N TRP A 191 4.61 2.71 -4.53
CA TRP A 191 5.82 2.65 -5.35
C TRP A 191 7.15 2.87 -4.60
N GLN A 192 7.12 3.16 -3.30
CA GLN A 192 8.31 3.46 -2.48
C GLN A 192 9.30 2.29 -2.43
N PHE A 193 8.84 1.05 -2.60
CA PHE A 193 9.75 -0.08 -2.71
C PHE A 193 10.65 0.04 -3.95
N MET A 194 10.14 0.58 -5.07
CA MET A 194 10.96 0.82 -6.26
C MET A 194 11.97 1.95 -6.05
N GLU A 195 11.64 2.98 -5.25
CA GLU A 195 12.61 4.00 -4.82
C GLU A 195 13.74 3.41 -3.99
N TYR A 196 13.40 2.55 -3.04
CA TYR A 196 14.39 1.86 -2.23
C TYR A 196 15.27 0.92 -3.08
N LEU A 197 14.68 0.19 -4.04
CA LEU A 197 15.45 -0.63 -4.97
C LEU A 197 16.35 0.22 -5.87
N LYS A 198 15.89 1.40 -6.32
CA LYS A 198 16.69 2.35 -7.09
C LYS A 198 17.88 2.86 -6.29
N ASP A 199 17.67 3.26 -5.03
CA ASP A 199 18.74 3.70 -4.12
C ASP A 199 19.80 2.60 -3.93
N ARG A 200 19.36 1.34 -3.73
CA ARG A 200 20.27 0.22 -3.43
C ARG A 200 20.94 -0.41 -4.65
N PHE A 201 20.26 -0.45 -5.80
CA PHE A 201 20.66 -1.25 -6.95
C PHE A 201 20.62 -0.49 -8.29
N GLY A 202 20.22 0.79 -8.29
CA GLY A 202 20.05 1.61 -9.49
C GLY A 202 18.76 1.30 -10.26
N TYR A 203 18.50 2.05 -11.33
CA TYR A 203 17.29 1.90 -12.15
C TYR A 203 17.14 0.52 -12.81
N ALA A 204 18.25 -0.17 -13.09
CA ALA A 204 18.27 -1.40 -13.88
C ALA A 204 17.42 -2.52 -13.28
N ILE A 205 17.35 -2.66 -11.95
CA ILE A 205 16.52 -3.69 -11.30
C ILE A 205 15.01 -3.50 -11.59
N ILE A 206 14.55 -2.25 -11.71
CA ILE A 206 13.16 -1.91 -12.03
C ILE A 206 12.92 -2.04 -13.55
N ASN A 207 13.88 -1.63 -14.38
CA ASN A 207 13.74 -1.80 -15.83
C ASN A 207 13.74 -3.28 -16.24
N ASP A 208 14.59 -4.09 -15.60
CA ASP A 208 14.71 -5.52 -15.84
C ASP A 208 13.47 -6.30 -15.39
N LEU A 209 12.72 -5.78 -14.40
CA LEU A 209 11.41 -6.32 -14.04
C LEU A 209 10.51 -6.42 -15.29
N TRP A 210 10.49 -5.39 -16.14
CA TRP A 210 9.71 -5.38 -17.36
C TRP A 210 10.42 -6.07 -18.52
N ALA A 211 11.71 -5.78 -18.71
CA ALA A 211 12.48 -6.28 -19.84
C ALA A 211 12.59 -7.82 -19.83
N LYS A 212 12.84 -8.41 -18.65
CA LYS A 212 13.14 -9.84 -18.47
C LYS A 212 11.95 -10.67 -17.97
N ALA A 213 10.79 -10.05 -17.72
CA ALA A 213 9.56 -10.79 -17.42
C ALA A 213 9.22 -11.80 -18.53
N PRO A 214 8.58 -12.95 -18.19
CA PRO A 214 8.01 -13.86 -19.17
C PRO A 214 7.15 -13.12 -20.21
N LYS A 215 7.32 -13.48 -21.48
CA LYS A 215 6.68 -12.84 -22.65
C LYS A 215 5.58 -13.74 -23.23
N PRO A 216 4.71 -13.25 -24.13
CA PRO A 216 3.73 -14.08 -24.81
C PRO A 216 4.36 -15.32 -25.45
N GLY A 217 3.82 -16.49 -25.13
CA GLY A 217 4.34 -17.79 -25.54
C GLY A 217 5.26 -18.49 -24.52
N ASP A 218 5.69 -17.80 -23.46
CA ASP A 218 6.36 -18.42 -22.31
C ASP A 218 5.31 -19.03 -21.36
N SER A 219 5.48 -20.31 -20.99
CA SER A 219 4.55 -21.00 -20.09
C SER A 219 4.48 -20.39 -18.70
N ARG A 220 5.48 -19.60 -18.29
CA ARG A 220 5.53 -18.91 -16.99
C ARG A 220 4.69 -17.65 -16.95
N GLN A 221 4.20 -17.14 -18.09
CA GLN A 221 3.49 -15.86 -18.16
C GLN A 221 2.23 -15.84 -17.28
N ALA A 222 1.42 -16.90 -17.34
CA ALA A 222 0.14 -16.98 -16.61
C ALA A 222 0.29 -16.96 -15.08
N ASP A 223 1.49 -17.25 -14.58
CA ASP A 223 1.82 -17.30 -13.15
C ASP A 223 2.89 -16.26 -12.78
N ALA A 224 3.20 -15.32 -13.67
CA ALA A 224 4.19 -14.28 -13.42
C ALA A 224 3.74 -13.33 -12.32
N ASP A 225 4.66 -12.92 -11.45
CA ASP A 225 4.47 -11.88 -10.45
C ASP A 225 5.75 -11.05 -10.32
N PRO A 226 5.65 -9.75 -9.98
CA PRO A 226 6.80 -8.85 -10.01
C PRO A 226 7.91 -9.26 -9.04
N PHE A 227 7.57 -9.91 -7.93
CA PHE A 227 8.52 -10.21 -6.88
C PHE A 227 9.35 -11.45 -7.20
N SER A 228 8.73 -12.49 -7.75
CA SER A 228 9.45 -13.65 -8.28
C SER A 228 10.36 -13.23 -9.43
N ILE A 229 9.93 -12.33 -10.31
CA ILE A 229 10.77 -11.82 -11.41
C ILE A 229 12.00 -11.07 -10.86
N ILE A 230 11.81 -10.14 -9.91
CA ILE A 230 12.94 -9.43 -9.29
C ILE A 230 13.88 -10.42 -8.61
N ARG A 231 13.34 -11.34 -7.81
CA ARG A 231 14.12 -12.38 -7.11
C ARG A 231 14.97 -13.19 -8.09
N ASP A 232 14.36 -13.69 -9.16
CA ASP A 232 15.01 -14.55 -10.13
C ASP A 232 16.04 -13.77 -10.95
N ASN A 233 15.73 -12.53 -11.37
CA ASN A 233 16.66 -11.63 -12.05
C ASN A 233 17.91 -11.32 -11.21
N MET A 234 17.75 -11.20 -9.90
CA MET A 234 18.83 -10.92 -8.96
C MET A 234 19.53 -12.17 -8.43
N GLY A 235 19.06 -13.37 -8.80
CA GLY A 235 19.58 -14.64 -8.27
C GLY A 235 19.40 -14.79 -6.77
N TRP A 236 18.41 -14.13 -6.17
CA TRP A 236 18.15 -14.18 -4.74
C TRP A 236 17.38 -15.45 -4.35
N SER A 237 17.70 -16.00 -3.18
CA SER A 237 16.79 -16.90 -2.48
C SER A 237 15.59 -16.13 -1.93
N GLN A 238 14.50 -16.83 -1.58
CA GLN A 238 13.36 -16.20 -0.90
C GLN A 238 13.78 -15.49 0.40
N SER A 239 14.71 -16.06 1.17
CA SER A 239 15.20 -15.43 2.40
C SER A 239 15.96 -14.14 2.12
N GLN A 240 16.76 -14.08 1.05
CA GLN A 240 17.46 -12.85 0.65
C GLN A 240 16.49 -11.77 0.17
N LEU A 241 15.47 -12.15 -0.62
CA LEU A 241 14.40 -11.22 -0.99
C LEU A 241 13.69 -10.67 0.26
N ASN A 242 13.37 -11.53 1.22
CA ASN A 242 12.77 -11.10 2.49
C ASN A 242 13.70 -10.18 3.29
N ASP A 243 15.02 -10.39 3.25
CA ASP A 243 15.97 -9.48 3.90
C ASP A 243 15.97 -8.10 3.23
N VAL A 244 15.84 -8.02 1.90
CA VAL A 244 15.69 -6.75 1.16
C VAL A 244 14.42 -6.01 1.60
N PHE A 245 13.30 -6.71 1.74
CA PHE A 245 12.05 -6.13 2.26
C PHE A 245 12.15 -5.70 3.73
N GLY A 246 12.82 -6.49 4.57
CA GLY A 246 13.05 -6.13 5.97
C GLY A 246 13.90 -4.87 6.12
N ASP A 247 14.95 -4.75 5.31
CA ASP A 247 15.81 -3.55 5.28
C ASP A 247 15.03 -2.33 4.76
N TRP A 248 14.23 -2.50 3.69
CA TRP A 248 13.32 -1.46 3.19
C TRP A 248 12.41 -0.92 4.30
N ALA A 249 11.74 -1.80 5.04
CA ALA A 249 10.84 -1.38 6.13
C ALA A 249 11.57 -0.61 7.25
N MET A 250 12.83 -0.95 7.56
CA MET A 250 13.64 -0.18 8.51
C MET A 250 13.96 1.22 7.96
N HIS A 251 14.30 1.33 6.68
CA HIS A 251 14.59 2.62 6.03
C HIS A 251 13.35 3.52 5.87
N ASN A 252 12.14 2.95 5.80
CA ASN A 252 10.88 3.72 5.77
C ASN A 252 10.63 4.53 7.04
N VAL A 253 11.30 4.23 8.16
CA VAL A 253 11.17 5.00 9.40
C VAL A 253 11.57 6.46 9.20
N GLN A 254 12.56 6.72 8.34
CA GLN A 254 13.09 8.07 8.08
C GLN A 254 13.12 8.42 6.59
N TRP A 255 12.66 7.53 5.71
CA TRP A 255 12.67 7.72 4.26
C TRP A 255 14.05 8.14 3.76
N ASP A 256 15.13 7.55 4.26
CA ASP A 256 16.51 7.97 3.99
C ASP A 256 17.06 7.42 2.65
N TYR A 257 16.27 7.59 1.60
CA TYR A 257 16.62 7.15 0.25
C TYR A 257 17.51 8.18 -0.47
N THR A 258 18.53 7.68 -1.15
CA THR A 258 19.44 8.49 -1.96
C THR A 258 19.28 8.14 -3.45
N ASP A 259 19.14 9.15 -4.30
CA ASP A 259 19.15 8.93 -5.75
C ASP A 259 20.54 8.49 -6.25
N PRO A 260 20.64 7.81 -7.40
CA PRO A 260 21.92 7.44 -8.00
C PRO A 260 22.87 8.62 -8.28
N ASP A 261 22.36 9.86 -8.37
CA ASP A 261 23.15 11.09 -8.51
C ASP A 261 23.66 11.65 -7.17
N GLY A 262 23.35 10.99 -6.05
CA GLY A 262 23.76 11.36 -4.69
C GLY A 262 22.80 12.30 -3.97
N ARG A 263 21.67 12.68 -4.59
CA ARG A 263 20.65 13.54 -3.96
C ARG A 263 19.89 12.79 -2.87
N ASP A 264 19.64 13.45 -1.74
CA ASP A 264 18.74 12.97 -0.70
C ASP A 264 17.29 13.10 -1.18
N HIS A 265 16.84 12.11 -1.95
CA HIS A 265 15.47 12.01 -2.42
C HIS A 265 14.48 11.91 -1.24
N GLY A 266 14.94 11.27 -0.16
CA GLY A 266 14.24 11.18 1.11
C GLY A 266 13.76 12.48 1.72
N ALA A 267 14.43 13.60 1.45
CA ALA A 267 14.03 14.91 1.95
C ALA A 267 12.62 15.31 1.48
N VAL A 268 12.28 15.04 0.22
CA VAL A 268 10.95 15.32 -0.35
C VAL A 268 9.90 14.45 0.36
N MET A 269 10.18 13.16 0.53
CA MET A 269 9.28 12.23 1.21
C MET A 269 9.02 12.64 2.66
N ARG A 270 10.07 12.95 3.44
CA ARG A 270 9.93 13.43 4.83
C ARG A 270 9.14 14.73 4.91
N GLN A 271 9.33 15.64 3.96
CA GLN A 271 8.58 16.90 3.91
C GLN A 271 7.09 16.66 3.67
N GLN A 272 6.74 15.77 2.74
CA GLN A 272 5.34 15.54 2.33
C GLN A 272 4.59 14.62 3.31
N TYR A 273 5.20 13.52 3.76
CA TYR A 273 4.55 12.58 4.68
C TYR A 273 4.52 13.08 6.13
N GLY A 274 5.43 13.98 6.50
CA GLY A 274 5.60 14.44 7.87
C GLY A 274 6.15 13.37 8.82
N SER A 275 6.04 13.63 10.13
CA SER A 275 6.53 12.71 11.17
C SER A 275 5.73 11.41 11.23
N ASN A 276 6.36 10.34 11.71
CA ASN A 276 5.66 9.10 12.09
C ASN A 276 4.59 9.35 13.17
N THR A 277 4.76 10.37 14.00
CA THR A 277 3.81 10.76 15.07
C THR A 277 2.82 11.85 14.65
N ALA A 278 2.67 12.10 13.35
CA ALA A 278 1.90 13.24 12.83
C ALA A 278 0.36 13.13 12.97
N PHE A 279 -0.18 12.01 13.45
CA PHE A 279 -1.62 11.92 13.75
C PHE A 279 -1.98 12.81 14.93
N ASP A 280 -2.84 13.79 14.69
CA ASP A 280 -3.41 14.68 15.70
C ASP A 280 -4.87 14.26 16.01
N PRO A 281 -5.14 13.64 17.16
CA PRO A 281 -6.49 13.21 17.53
C PRO A 281 -7.46 14.37 17.84
N GLU A 282 -7.01 15.62 17.90
CA GLU A 282 -7.86 16.80 18.09
C GLU A 282 -8.23 17.48 16.75
N ASN A 283 -7.45 17.24 15.68
CA ASN A 283 -7.74 17.78 14.35
C ASN A 283 -8.57 16.81 13.49
N LEU A 284 -9.83 16.61 13.89
CA LEU A 284 -10.72 15.69 13.17
C LEU A 284 -11.28 16.29 11.87
N ALA A 285 -11.07 17.58 11.56
CA ALA A 285 -11.59 18.19 10.32
C ALA A 285 -10.70 17.90 9.09
N ASP A 286 -9.43 17.56 9.30
CA ASP A 286 -8.46 17.28 8.25
C ASP A 286 -8.52 15.81 7.80
N GLU A 287 -8.90 15.57 6.55
CA GLU A 287 -9.01 14.22 5.97
C GLU A 287 -7.66 13.49 5.92
N THR A 288 -6.58 14.19 5.57
CA THR A 288 -5.23 13.62 5.54
C THR A 288 -4.80 13.21 6.95
N ASN A 289 -5.14 14.01 7.96
CA ASN A 289 -4.88 13.64 9.34
C ASN A 289 -5.63 12.36 9.76
N ARG A 290 -6.90 12.20 9.37
CA ARG A 290 -7.70 11.00 9.69
C ARG A 290 -7.05 9.73 9.15
N ASP A 291 -6.46 9.78 7.94
CA ASP A 291 -5.78 8.63 7.36
C ASP A 291 -4.56 8.19 8.18
N ARG A 292 -3.89 9.11 8.89
CA ARG A 292 -2.68 8.84 9.69
C ARG A 292 -2.96 8.04 10.97
N ALA A 293 -4.21 7.85 11.36
CA ALA A 293 -4.57 7.19 12.62
C ALA A 293 -4.06 5.73 12.72
N LEU A 294 -3.84 5.05 11.58
CA LEU A 294 -3.30 3.69 11.53
C LEU A 294 -1.80 3.60 11.15
N ARG A 295 -1.10 4.74 11.06
CA ARG A 295 0.33 4.80 10.73
C ARG A 295 1.21 4.10 11.77
N LEU A 296 0.92 4.29 13.06
CA LEU A 296 1.67 3.69 14.16
C LEU A 296 0.88 2.58 14.84
N THR A 297 1.43 1.37 14.82
CA THR A 297 0.84 0.21 15.47
C THR A 297 0.87 0.36 16.99
N GLN A 298 -0.30 0.22 17.62
CA GLN A 298 -0.43 0.16 19.08
C GLN A 298 -0.39 -1.30 19.54
N LEU A 299 0.39 -1.62 20.56
CA LEU A 299 0.47 -2.97 21.11
C LEU A 299 -0.43 -3.15 22.34
N ASP A 300 -1.00 -4.35 22.45
CA ASP A 300 -1.84 -4.74 23.57
C ASP A 300 -1.01 -5.45 24.64
N PRO A 301 -1.18 -5.13 25.93
CA PRO A 301 -0.55 -5.89 27.00
C PRO A 301 -1.11 -7.31 27.05
N VAL A 302 -0.23 -8.31 27.22
CA VAL A 302 -0.67 -9.69 27.40
C VAL A 302 -1.11 -9.89 28.84
N GLN A 303 -2.36 -10.31 29.03
CA GLN A 303 -2.95 -10.47 30.37
C GLN A 303 -2.12 -11.43 31.23
N GLY A 304 -1.79 -10.99 32.45
CA GLY A 304 -1.01 -11.78 33.41
C GLY A 304 0.51 -11.81 33.14
N GLN A 305 1.00 -11.12 32.10
CA GLN A 305 2.42 -11.09 31.74
C GLN A 305 2.97 -9.66 31.69
N THR A 306 3.54 -9.19 32.79
CA THR A 306 4.13 -7.85 32.89
C THR A 306 5.27 -7.68 31.87
N GLY A 307 5.22 -6.59 31.10
CA GLY A 307 6.24 -6.27 30.10
C GLY A 307 6.16 -7.09 28.82
N VAL A 308 5.12 -7.92 28.66
CA VAL A 308 4.84 -8.66 27.43
C VAL A 308 3.67 -8.02 26.71
N TYR A 309 3.84 -7.79 25.40
CA TYR A 309 2.87 -7.14 24.55
C TYR A 309 2.69 -7.93 23.26
N GLN A 310 1.54 -7.79 22.62
CA GLN A 310 1.22 -8.44 21.35
C GLN A 310 0.65 -7.44 20.35
N VAL A 311 0.86 -7.72 19.07
CA VAL A 311 0.18 -6.98 18.00
C VAL A 311 -1.32 -7.33 18.05
N PRO A 312 -2.23 -6.33 17.93
CA PRO A 312 -3.64 -6.62 17.73
C PRO A 312 -3.83 -7.49 16.49
N PHE A 313 -4.71 -8.48 16.55
CA PHE A 313 -4.88 -9.45 15.46
C PHE A 313 -5.16 -8.79 14.11
N ASP A 314 -5.99 -7.74 14.11
CA ASP A 314 -6.33 -6.98 12.90
C ASP A 314 -5.22 -6.08 12.38
N TRP A 315 -4.21 -5.82 13.20
CA TRP A 315 -3.01 -5.07 12.82
C TRP A 315 -1.84 -5.98 12.47
N ALA A 316 -1.96 -7.30 12.64
CA ALA A 316 -0.90 -8.22 12.28
C ALA A 316 -0.54 -8.06 10.79
N PRO A 317 0.76 -8.00 10.46
CA PRO A 317 1.19 -7.66 9.12
C PRO A 317 0.83 -8.79 8.16
N GLN A 318 0.39 -8.44 6.96
CA GLN A 318 0.27 -9.38 5.85
C GLN A 318 1.65 -9.60 5.19
N ARG A 319 1.72 -10.40 4.13
CA ARG A 319 2.97 -10.64 3.38
C ARG A 319 3.59 -9.33 2.89
N TRP A 320 4.76 -9.01 3.41
CA TRP A 320 5.52 -7.76 3.20
C TRP A 320 4.77 -6.48 3.58
N GLY A 321 3.71 -6.61 4.39
CA GLY A 321 3.27 -5.53 5.25
C GLY A 321 4.13 -5.49 6.52
N TYR A 322 4.20 -4.36 7.18
CA TYR A 322 4.96 -4.15 8.40
C TYR A 322 4.21 -3.31 9.44
N ASN A 323 4.54 -3.56 10.70
CA ASN A 323 4.16 -2.71 11.82
C ASN A 323 5.29 -1.74 12.13
N LEU A 324 4.91 -0.50 12.45
CA LEU A 324 5.81 0.50 13.01
C LEU A 324 5.35 0.83 14.43
N VAL A 325 6.11 0.40 15.43
CA VAL A 325 5.80 0.60 16.85
C VAL A 325 6.77 1.62 17.43
N ARG A 326 6.25 2.76 17.89
CA ARG A 326 7.06 3.72 18.65
C ARG A 326 7.34 3.17 20.04
N LEU A 327 8.61 3.19 20.43
CA LEU A 327 9.10 2.75 21.71
C LEU A 327 9.56 3.94 22.55
N ILE A 328 9.24 3.90 23.84
CA ILE A 328 9.58 4.91 24.84
C ILE A 328 10.55 4.27 25.85
N PRO A 329 11.87 4.57 25.77
CA PRO A 329 12.82 4.09 26.76
C PRO A 329 12.42 4.53 28.18
N ALA A 330 12.63 3.65 29.16
CA ALA A 330 12.42 3.98 30.56
C ALA A 330 13.39 5.11 30.98
N ALA A 331 12.98 5.92 31.96
CA ALA A 331 13.82 7.02 32.45
C ALA A 331 15.21 6.49 32.91
N GLY A 332 16.28 7.05 32.35
CA GLY A 332 17.66 6.66 32.64
C GLY A 332 18.17 5.39 31.93
N ALA A 333 17.38 4.78 31.05
CA ALA A 333 17.83 3.64 30.25
C ALA A 333 18.94 4.05 29.28
N ASN A 334 20.05 3.30 29.29
CA ASN A 334 21.15 3.40 28.31
C ASN A 334 21.09 2.28 27.25
N ALA A 335 20.25 1.27 27.48
CA ALA A 335 20.01 0.18 26.56
C ALA A 335 18.61 -0.39 26.77
N VAL A 336 18.04 -0.92 25.70
CA VAL A 336 16.76 -1.61 25.70
C VAL A 336 16.95 -3.04 25.19
N VAL A 337 16.03 -3.93 25.57
CA VAL A 337 16.00 -5.31 25.06
C VAL A 337 14.61 -5.62 24.52
N VAL A 338 14.56 -6.18 23.32
CA VAL A 338 13.36 -6.72 22.67
C VAL A 338 13.54 -8.21 22.51
N LYS A 339 12.66 -9.02 23.10
CA LYS A 339 12.58 -10.46 22.88
C LYS A 339 11.35 -10.77 22.05
N PHE A 340 11.56 -11.07 20.77
CA PHE A 340 10.51 -11.27 19.79
C PHE A 340 10.02 -12.72 19.76
N ARG A 341 8.71 -12.89 19.56
CA ARG A 341 8.04 -14.18 19.37
C ARG A 341 6.98 -14.06 18.28
N GLY A 342 7.19 -14.69 17.13
CA GLY A 342 6.20 -14.84 16.07
C GLY A 342 5.26 -16.01 16.35
N ASN A 343 3.98 -15.84 16.05
CA ASN A 343 2.97 -16.90 16.17
C ASN A 343 3.03 -17.76 14.91
N VAL A 344 3.90 -18.78 14.92
CA VAL A 344 4.14 -19.66 13.76
C VAL A 344 2.90 -20.49 13.46
N GLN A 345 2.27 -20.22 12.31
CA GLN A 345 1.17 -21.00 11.79
C GLN A 345 1.71 -22.15 10.96
N GLN A 346 1.30 -23.38 11.26
CA GLN A 346 1.72 -24.60 10.54
C GLN A 346 0.80 -24.94 9.37
N LYS A 347 -0.48 -24.53 9.45
CA LYS A 347 -1.51 -24.74 8.43
C LYS A 347 -2.57 -23.65 8.55
N SER A 348 -3.46 -23.57 7.56
CA SER A 348 -4.68 -22.77 7.61
C SER A 348 -5.54 -23.10 8.83
N ALA A 349 -6.22 -22.09 9.37
CA ALA A 349 -7.26 -22.25 10.38
C ALA A 349 -8.58 -22.81 9.83
N VAL A 350 -8.76 -22.75 8.50
CA VAL A 350 -9.91 -23.32 7.78
C VAL A 350 -9.45 -24.25 6.67
N ASP A 351 -10.26 -25.28 6.38
CA ASP A 351 -9.95 -26.25 5.33
C ASP A 351 -10.57 -25.88 3.97
N THR A 352 -11.57 -24.99 3.94
CA THR A 352 -12.31 -24.59 2.73
C THR A 352 -12.68 -23.11 2.74
N LEU A 353 -12.77 -22.50 1.55
CA LEU A 353 -13.31 -21.16 1.33
C LEU A 353 -14.76 -21.24 0.81
N PRO A 354 -15.59 -20.19 0.97
CA PRO A 354 -16.98 -20.18 0.55
C PRO A 354 -17.17 -20.17 -0.98
N GLY A 355 -16.14 -19.83 -1.76
CA GLY A 355 -16.20 -19.79 -3.22
C GLY A 355 -16.77 -18.49 -3.77
N LEU A 356 -16.56 -17.37 -3.07
CA LEU A 356 -16.88 -16.04 -3.59
C LEU A 356 -16.00 -15.70 -4.80
N ALA A 357 -16.42 -14.73 -5.62
CA ALA A 357 -15.73 -14.37 -6.87
C ALA A 357 -14.22 -14.13 -6.71
N ASN A 358 -13.84 -13.52 -5.59
CA ASN A 358 -12.46 -13.14 -5.29
C ASN A 358 -11.68 -14.18 -4.47
N ASP A 359 -12.24 -15.37 -4.21
CA ASP A 359 -11.53 -16.43 -3.52
C ASP A 359 -10.42 -17.03 -4.39
N PRO A 360 -9.24 -17.33 -3.83
CA PRO A 360 -8.26 -18.15 -4.52
C PRO A 360 -8.80 -19.57 -4.70
N GLU A 361 -8.36 -20.26 -5.76
CA GLU A 361 -8.77 -21.65 -6.04
C GLU A 361 -8.34 -22.63 -4.94
N THR A 362 -7.22 -22.35 -4.27
CA THR A 362 -6.67 -23.18 -3.20
C THR A 362 -6.17 -22.33 -2.04
N ILE A 363 -6.19 -22.92 -0.85
CA ILE A 363 -5.57 -22.32 0.35
C ILE A 363 -4.11 -22.78 0.41
N GLY A 364 -3.19 -21.83 0.30
CA GLY A 364 -1.75 -22.10 0.42
C GLY A 364 -1.31 -22.45 1.84
N THR A 365 -0.04 -22.81 2.02
CA THR A 365 0.56 -22.90 3.36
C THR A 365 0.93 -21.50 3.86
N PRO A 366 0.81 -21.21 5.18
CA PRO A 366 1.16 -19.89 5.72
C PRO A 366 2.65 -19.54 5.60
N ASP A 367 3.52 -20.56 5.68
CA ASP A 367 5.00 -20.46 5.61
C ASP A 367 5.57 -19.33 6.51
N SER A 368 5.01 -19.18 7.71
CA SER A 368 5.27 -18.06 8.64
C SER A 368 6.74 -17.78 8.89
N ASP A 369 7.16 -16.53 8.67
CA ASP A 369 8.51 -16.03 8.93
C ASP A 369 8.51 -14.49 9.02
N TRP A 370 9.50 -13.90 9.72
CA TRP A 370 9.53 -12.46 10.08
C TRP A 370 10.90 -11.85 9.88
N ARG A 371 10.93 -10.56 9.50
CA ARG A 371 12.10 -9.67 9.55
C ARG A 371 11.75 -8.52 10.47
N TRP A 372 12.67 -8.17 11.37
CA TRP A 372 12.41 -7.12 12.35
C TRP A 372 13.70 -6.48 12.85
N GLY A 373 13.59 -5.27 13.39
CA GLY A 373 14.72 -4.51 13.88
C GLY A 373 14.33 -3.24 14.61
N LEU A 374 15.32 -2.58 15.20
CA LEU A 374 15.17 -1.31 15.88
C LEU A 374 15.79 -0.18 15.05
N VAL A 375 15.12 0.97 15.02
CA VAL A 375 15.59 2.19 14.37
C VAL A 375 15.47 3.34 15.36
N ALA A 376 16.60 3.93 15.73
CA ALA A 376 16.62 5.20 16.45
C ALA A 376 16.77 6.36 15.46
N ILE A 377 16.12 7.48 15.73
CA ILE A 377 16.33 8.74 15.01
C ILE A 377 17.16 9.63 15.93
N GLU A 378 18.32 10.08 15.47
CA GLU A 378 19.15 11.06 16.18
C GLU A 378 18.51 12.45 16.11
N ALA A 379 18.86 13.36 17.03
CA ALA A 379 18.32 14.72 17.08
C ALA A 379 18.60 15.55 15.81
N ASN A 380 19.59 15.14 15.01
CA ASN A 380 19.91 15.73 13.70
C ASN A 380 19.06 15.14 12.54
N GLY A 381 18.15 14.21 12.83
CA GLY A 381 17.29 13.52 11.86
C GLY A 381 17.92 12.29 11.19
N LYS A 382 19.14 11.87 11.55
CA LYS A 382 19.78 10.68 10.96
C LYS A 382 19.30 9.40 11.65
N PRO A 383 19.00 8.35 10.88
CA PRO A 383 18.61 7.07 11.45
C PRO A 383 19.83 6.25 11.87
N ARG A 384 19.65 5.45 12.93
CA ARG A 384 20.60 4.44 13.41
C ARG A 384 19.89 3.10 13.58
N TYR A 385 20.36 2.13 12.80
CA TYR A 385 19.76 0.82 12.68
C TYR A 385 20.39 -0.22 13.62
N SER A 386 19.58 -1.13 14.13
CA SER A 386 20.09 -2.41 14.63
C SER A 386 20.50 -3.32 13.46
N ALA A 387 21.12 -4.47 13.77
CA ALA A 387 21.16 -5.55 12.78
C ALA A 387 19.74 -6.08 12.52
N LEU A 388 19.43 -6.38 11.25
CA LEU A 388 18.17 -7.01 10.85
C LEU A 388 18.08 -8.44 11.43
N GLN A 389 17.03 -8.69 12.19
CA GLN A 389 16.72 -10.00 12.75
C GLN A 389 15.84 -10.81 11.79
N ARG A 390 15.89 -12.14 11.93
CA ARG A 390 15.16 -13.10 11.10
C ARG A 390 14.46 -14.13 11.99
N GLY A 391 13.36 -14.69 11.50
CA GLY A 391 12.69 -15.82 12.14
C GLY A 391 11.74 -15.42 13.27
N ALA A 392 11.13 -16.45 13.85
CA ALA A 392 10.04 -16.31 14.82
C ALA A 392 10.49 -16.13 16.28
N ASP A 393 11.79 -16.21 16.58
CA ASP A 393 12.29 -16.18 17.96
C ASP A 393 13.71 -15.64 17.98
N ALA A 394 13.90 -14.46 18.56
CA ALA A 394 15.21 -13.87 18.78
C ALA A 394 15.12 -12.76 19.83
N ALA A 395 16.28 -12.38 20.38
CA ALA A 395 16.42 -11.25 21.27
C ALA A 395 17.43 -10.25 20.71
N LEU A 396 17.13 -8.96 20.82
CA LEU A 396 17.95 -7.87 20.35
C LEU A 396 18.15 -6.87 21.49
N SER A 397 19.41 -6.55 21.81
CA SER A 397 19.77 -5.43 22.67
C SER A 397 20.25 -4.24 21.83
N PHE A 398 19.80 -3.04 22.17
CA PHE A 398 20.12 -1.82 21.45
C PHE A 398 20.49 -0.70 22.41
N GLN A 399 21.62 -0.03 22.13
CA GLN A 399 22.08 1.10 22.93
C GLN A 399 21.24 2.33 22.60
N VAL A 400 20.71 2.99 23.63
CA VAL A 400 20.02 4.26 23.54
C VAL A 400 21.01 5.35 23.88
N ARG A 401 21.09 6.38 23.04
CA ARG A 401 21.95 7.53 23.22
C ARG A 401 21.14 8.73 23.70
N SER A 402 21.80 9.66 24.37
CA SER A 402 21.16 10.87 24.88
C SER A 402 20.66 11.81 23.78
N ASP A 403 21.17 11.66 22.56
CA ASP A 403 20.77 12.40 21.37
C ASP A 403 19.80 11.65 20.46
N ASP A 404 19.31 10.46 20.84
CA ASP A 404 18.19 9.83 20.13
C ASP A 404 16.89 10.61 20.47
N SER A 405 16.17 11.10 19.45
CA SER A 405 14.86 11.75 19.61
C SER A 405 13.70 10.74 19.66
N ASP A 406 13.82 9.64 18.91
CA ASP A 406 12.81 8.59 18.83
C ASP A 406 13.44 7.21 18.63
N LEU A 407 12.70 6.18 19.03
CA LEU A 407 13.05 4.79 18.83
C LEU A 407 11.82 4.03 18.30
N TYR A 408 12.03 3.20 17.28
CA TYR A 408 10.98 2.41 16.67
C TYR A 408 11.38 0.94 16.57
N LEU A 409 10.41 0.05 16.81
CA LEU A 409 10.45 -1.35 16.43
C LEU A 409 9.69 -1.52 15.11
N VAL A 410 10.37 -2.10 14.12
CA VAL A 410 9.78 -2.48 12.83
C VAL A 410 9.64 -3.99 12.81
N VAL A 411 8.45 -4.50 12.49
CA VAL A 411 8.17 -5.94 12.35
C VAL A 411 7.43 -6.19 11.05
N MET A 412 8.00 -6.99 10.16
CA MET A 412 7.42 -7.32 8.85
C MET A 412 7.06 -8.80 8.77
N GLY A 413 5.88 -9.08 8.20
CA GLY A 413 5.49 -10.43 7.78
C GLY A 413 6.26 -10.80 6.52
N THR A 414 7.04 -11.88 6.55
CA THR A 414 7.98 -12.23 5.47
C THR A 414 7.99 -13.73 5.25
N PRO A 415 6.88 -14.33 4.76
CA PRO A 415 6.78 -15.77 4.62
C PRO A 415 7.97 -16.38 3.87
N SER A 416 8.40 -17.54 4.33
CA SER A 416 9.59 -18.27 3.85
C SER A 416 9.41 -18.86 2.45
N LYS A 417 8.19 -18.80 1.91
CA LYS A 417 7.85 -19.04 0.51
C LYS A 417 7.03 -17.89 -0.04
N MET A 418 7.12 -17.68 -1.35
CA MET A 418 6.35 -16.67 -2.04
C MET A 418 4.85 -16.95 -1.92
N GLN A 419 4.11 -16.01 -1.31
CA GLN A 419 2.66 -16.01 -1.28
C GLN A 419 2.16 -15.07 -2.39
N LYS A 420 1.52 -15.61 -3.42
CA LYS A 420 0.93 -14.80 -4.49
C LYS A 420 -0.50 -14.44 -4.10
N ILE A 421 -0.84 -13.16 -4.27
CA ILE A 421 -2.15 -12.62 -3.92
C ILE A 421 -2.73 -12.03 -5.19
N LYS A 422 -3.86 -12.55 -5.65
CA LYS A 422 -4.50 -12.07 -6.88
C LYS A 422 -5.17 -10.71 -6.66
N TRP A 423 -5.51 -10.06 -7.77
CA TRP A 423 -6.30 -8.84 -7.74
C TRP A 423 -7.56 -8.99 -6.87
N ASP A 424 -7.71 -8.08 -5.91
CA ASP A 424 -8.86 -7.98 -5.01
C ASP A 424 -9.20 -9.26 -4.21
N GLN A 425 -8.21 -10.12 -3.99
CA GLN A 425 -8.39 -11.39 -3.27
C GLN A 425 -9.07 -11.19 -1.91
N SER A 426 -10.06 -12.04 -1.59
CA SER A 426 -10.84 -11.95 -0.36
C SER A 426 -9.95 -11.90 0.90
N TYR A 427 -10.11 -10.87 1.74
CA TYR A 427 -9.28 -10.62 2.93
C TYR A 427 -9.10 -11.84 3.85
N TYR A 428 -10.18 -12.58 4.11
CA TYR A 428 -10.16 -13.77 4.97
C TYR A 428 -9.29 -14.91 4.43
N SER A 429 -8.91 -14.87 3.15
CA SER A 429 -8.00 -15.84 2.51
C SER A 429 -6.54 -15.40 2.50
N VAL A 430 -6.24 -14.17 2.96
CA VAL A 430 -4.88 -13.63 3.03
C VAL A 430 -4.30 -13.89 4.42
N TYR A 431 -3.15 -14.56 4.47
CA TYR A 431 -2.46 -14.78 5.73
C TYR A 431 -1.94 -13.47 6.34
N ARG A 432 -2.14 -13.34 7.65
CA ARG A 432 -1.47 -12.37 8.51
C ARG A 432 -0.47 -13.10 9.40
N TYR A 433 0.50 -12.37 9.95
CA TYR A 433 1.62 -12.94 10.71
C TYR A 433 1.70 -12.35 12.13
N PRO A 434 0.78 -12.72 13.05
CA PRO A 434 0.75 -12.19 14.42
C PRO A 434 2.02 -12.47 15.21
N TRP A 435 2.33 -11.60 16.16
CA TRP A 435 3.55 -11.68 16.97
C TRP A 435 3.39 -11.01 18.34
N SER A 436 4.33 -11.31 19.24
CA SER A 436 4.45 -10.72 20.57
C SER A 436 5.90 -10.37 20.89
N VAL A 437 6.09 -9.50 21.88
CA VAL A 437 7.40 -9.07 22.38
C VAL A 437 7.40 -9.00 23.90
N ALA A 438 8.48 -9.45 24.53
CA ALA A 438 8.82 -9.05 25.89
C ALA A 438 9.85 -7.91 25.83
N LEU A 439 9.60 -6.84 26.59
CA LEU A 439 10.37 -5.61 26.56
C LEU A 439 11.03 -5.32 27.90
N GLU A 440 12.31 -4.95 27.88
CA GLU A 440 13.07 -4.54 29.06
C GLU A 440 13.60 -3.12 28.88
N ASN A 441 13.44 -2.30 29.93
CA ASN A 441 13.81 -0.88 29.97
C ASN A 441 13.15 -0.01 28.89
N VAL A 442 12.03 -0.45 28.32
CA VAL A 442 11.31 0.25 27.26
C VAL A 442 9.83 -0.13 27.28
N TYR A 443 8.99 0.79 26.84
CA TYR A 443 7.54 0.59 26.71
C TYR A 443 7.10 0.88 25.27
N PRO A 444 6.10 0.19 24.72
CA PRO A 444 5.43 0.70 23.54
C PRO A 444 4.68 1.98 23.91
N SER A 445 4.65 2.94 22.98
CA SER A 445 3.96 4.21 23.18
C SER A 445 2.50 3.97 23.61
N GLY A 446 2.06 4.68 24.65
CA GLY A 446 0.74 4.52 25.26
C GLY A 446 0.71 3.58 26.47
N GLN A 447 1.77 2.79 26.70
CA GLN A 447 1.86 1.83 27.82
C GLN A 447 2.91 2.23 28.87
N GLN A 448 3.65 3.32 28.66
CA GLN A 448 4.62 3.83 29.63
C GLN A 448 3.92 4.44 30.87
N PRO A 449 4.61 4.50 32.03
CA PRO A 449 4.13 5.27 33.17
C PRO A 449 3.85 6.73 32.79
N GLY A 450 2.66 7.22 33.11
CA GLY A 450 2.24 8.58 32.75
C GLY A 450 1.99 8.80 31.26
N ALA A 451 1.66 7.73 30.50
CA ALA A 451 1.29 7.84 29.10
C ALA A 451 0.19 8.91 28.89
N PRO A 452 0.31 9.76 27.84
CA PRO A 452 -0.66 10.80 27.57
C PRO A 452 -2.02 10.18 27.23
N THR A 453 -3.09 10.89 27.59
CA THR A 453 -4.44 10.58 27.10
C THR A 453 -4.54 10.91 25.61
N PRO A 454 -5.46 10.25 24.86
CA PRO A 454 -5.60 10.51 23.44
C PRO A 454 -5.86 11.98 23.10
N THR A 455 -6.74 12.67 23.83
CA THR A 455 -6.99 14.12 23.69
C THR A 455 -6.70 14.85 24.99
N ARG A 456 -6.60 16.19 24.95
CA ARG A 456 -6.36 17.03 26.14
C ARG A 456 -7.50 16.95 27.15
N VAL A 457 -8.74 16.89 26.67
CA VAL A 457 -9.95 16.78 27.51
C VAL A 457 -10.80 15.61 27.05
N GLY A 458 -11.20 14.79 28.00
CA GLY A 458 -12.00 13.60 27.79
C GLY A 458 -12.04 12.74 29.05
N SER A 459 -12.67 11.58 28.96
CA SER A 459 -12.77 10.63 30.07
C SER A 459 -12.90 9.20 29.57
N ARG A 460 -12.67 8.23 30.46
CA ARG A 460 -12.93 6.81 30.16
C ARG A 460 -14.41 6.51 30.33
N HIS A 461 -15.01 5.86 29.34
CA HIS A 461 -16.40 5.43 29.42
C HIS A 461 -16.57 4.38 30.53
N PRO A 462 -17.56 4.49 31.43
CA PRO A 462 -17.73 3.55 32.55
C PRO A 462 -18.03 2.12 32.08
N ASN A 463 -18.65 1.97 30.91
CA ASN A 463 -18.90 0.67 30.29
C ASN A 463 -17.80 0.38 29.25
N GLY A 464 -16.80 -0.40 29.66
CA GLY A 464 -15.69 -0.89 28.82
C GLY A 464 -14.35 -0.17 28.99
N GLY A 465 -14.33 1.08 29.46
CA GLY A 465 -13.11 1.81 29.82
C GLY A 465 -12.37 2.51 28.67
N GLY A 466 -12.92 2.50 27.46
CA GLY A 466 -12.37 3.22 26.30
C GLY A 466 -12.46 4.74 26.42
N TRP A 467 -11.69 5.45 25.60
CA TRP A 467 -11.58 6.91 25.70
C TRP A 467 -12.71 7.63 24.95
N VAL A 468 -13.30 8.64 25.58
CA VAL A 468 -14.30 9.53 25.00
C VAL A 468 -13.82 10.97 25.12
N ALA A 469 -13.60 11.62 23.98
CA ALA A 469 -13.22 13.03 23.93
C ALA A 469 -14.38 13.93 24.36
N GLN A 470 -14.08 15.15 24.79
CA GLN A 470 -15.08 16.10 25.30
C GLN A 470 -16.20 16.42 24.30
N ASP A 471 -15.89 16.49 23.00
CA ASP A 471 -16.82 16.90 21.95
C ASP A 471 -17.57 15.72 21.31
N ALA A 472 -17.29 14.49 21.75
CA ALA A 472 -18.03 13.30 21.35
C ALA A 472 -19.24 13.04 22.24
N TYR A 473 -20.29 12.43 21.68
CA TYR A 473 -21.43 11.96 22.46
C TYR A 473 -21.45 10.44 22.53
N VAL A 474 -21.49 9.88 23.74
CA VAL A 474 -21.63 8.43 23.97
C VAL A 474 -22.73 8.21 25.00
N ALA A 475 -23.73 7.39 24.64
CA ALA A 475 -24.79 7.01 25.55
C ALA A 475 -24.25 6.14 26.69
N SER A 476 -24.78 6.32 27.91
CA SER A 476 -24.35 5.54 29.09
C SER A 476 -24.57 4.03 28.96
N THR A 477 -25.47 3.61 28.07
CA THR A 477 -25.78 2.21 27.74
C THR A 477 -24.83 1.62 26.70
N ALA A 478 -24.14 2.45 25.91
CA ALA A 478 -23.18 1.99 24.92
C ALA A 478 -21.96 1.34 25.60
N PHE A 479 -21.26 0.48 24.86
CA PHE A 479 -19.99 -0.11 25.30
C PHE A 479 -18.85 0.49 24.48
N VAL A 480 -17.79 0.96 25.17
CA VAL A 480 -16.55 1.40 24.52
C VAL A 480 -15.39 0.62 25.12
N GLY A 481 -14.84 -0.30 24.34
CA GLY A 481 -13.78 -1.22 24.75
C GLY A 481 -12.50 -0.49 25.17
N PRO A 482 -11.62 -1.13 25.96
CA PRO A 482 -10.51 -0.47 26.64
C PRO A 482 -9.47 0.18 25.71
N HIS A 483 -9.37 -0.31 24.47
CA HIS A 483 -8.48 0.22 23.43
C HIS A 483 -9.20 1.10 22.40
N ALA A 484 -10.53 1.07 22.38
CA ALA A 484 -11.37 1.87 21.48
C ALA A 484 -11.42 3.34 21.89
N ARG A 485 -11.68 4.20 20.91
CA ARG A 485 -11.70 5.66 21.08
C ARG A 485 -12.91 6.27 20.38
N VAL A 486 -13.57 7.20 21.05
CA VAL A 486 -14.59 8.07 20.45
C VAL A 486 -14.06 9.49 20.53
N LEU A 487 -13.49 9.96 19.42
CA LEU A 487 -12.88 11.28 19.32
C LEU A 487 -13.88 12.33 18.81
N GLY A 488 -14.86 11.90 18.01
CA GLY A 488 -15.99 12.70 17.55
C GLY A 488 -17.24 11.85 17.35
N GLY A 489 -18.25 12.41 16.68
CA GLY A 489 -19.47 11.68 16.31
C GLY A 489 -20.39 11.33 17.48
N LYS A 490 -21.31 10.39 17.24
CA LYS A 490 -22.32 9.95 18.21
C LYS A 490 -22.39 8.42 18.31
N VAL A 491 -22.30 7.90 19.52
CA VAL A 491 -22.56 6.50 19.85
C VAL A 491 -23.81 6.43 20.73
N LEU A 492 -24.87 5.82 20.21
CA LEU A 492 -26.23 5.86 20.77
C LEU A 492 -26.71 4.45 21.15
N GLY A 493 -27.70 4.37 22.05
CA GLY A 493 -28.33 3.10 22.41
C GLY A 493 -27.34 2.10 23.03
N ASP A 494 -27.44 0.83 22.63
CA ASP A 494 -26.61 -0.27 23.11
C ASP A 494 -25.42 -0.57 22.16
N ALA A 495 -25.04 0.41 21.33
CA ALA A 495 -23.97 0.28 20.36
C ALA A 495 -22.64 -0.06 21.03
N ARG A 496 -21.79 -0.82 20.33
CA ARG A 496 -20.52 -1.31 20.84
C ARG A 496 -19.37 -0.85 19.96
N ILE A 497 -18.40 -0.16 20.55
CA ILE A 497 -17.13 0.17 19.92
C ILE A 497 -16.07 -0.75 20.55
N GLU A 498 -15.50 -1.64 19.76
CA GLU A 498 -14.64 -2.73 20.21
C GLU A 498 -13.23 -2.65 19.60
N ASP A 499 -12.34 -3.51 20.08
CA ASP A 499 -10.95 -3.60 19.61
C ASP A 499 -10.25 -2.22 19.62
N HIS A 500 -9.64 -1.82 18.51
CA HIS A 500 -8.97 -0.53 18.32
C HIS A 500 -9.77 0.43 17.43
N ALA A 501 -11.08 0.20 17.29
CA ALA A 501 -11.93 1.08 16.50
C ALA A 501 -11.91 2.53 17.04
N THR A 502 -11.86 3.48 16.11
CA THR A 502 -11.86 4.91 16.40
C THR A 502 -13.01 5.60 15.68
N ILE A 503 -13.91 6.20 16.45
CA ILE A 503 -15.00 7.03 15.92
C ILE A 503 -14.48 8.47 15.81
N LEU A 504 -14.22 8.91 14.58
CA LEU A 504 -13.75 10.25 14.23
C LEU A 504 -14.93 11.19 13.96
N GLY A 505 -16.06 10.65 13.51
CA GLY A 505 -17.28 11.37 13.18
C GLY A 505 -18.48 10.43 13.09
N GLY A 506 -19.55 10.83 12.40
CA GLY A 506 -20.67 9.96 12.04
C GLY A 506 -21.52 9.45 13.23
N GLN A 507 -22.29 8.37 13.00
CA GLN A 507 -23.24 7.83 13.98
C GLN A 507 -23.18 6.30 14.06
N VAL A 508 -23.12 5.78 15.29
CA VAL A 508 -23.26 4.35 15.61
C VAL A 508 -24.41 4.21 16.60
N GLN A 509 -25.39 3.35 16.33
CA GLN A 509 -26.60 3.29 17.15
C GLN A 509 -27.22 1.90 17.24
N ASP A 510 -28.24 1.77 18.08
CA ASP A 510 -29.00 0.55 18.34
C ASP A 510 -28.09 -0.56 18.90
N GLY A 511 -28.00 -1.72 18.25
CA GLY A 511 -27.12 -2.83 18.64
C GLY A 511 -25.94 -3.02 17.68
N ALA A 512 -25.57 -1.99 16.92
CA ALA A 512 -24.47 -2.04 15.97
C ALA A 512 -23.11 -2.21 16.66
N VAL A 513 -22.17 -2.82 15.94
CA VAL A 513 -20.79 -3.05 16.42
C VAL A 513 -19.79 -2.44 15.44
N VAL A 514 -18.87 -1.63 15.95
CA VAL A 514 -17.71 -1.14 15.20
C VAL A 514 -16.45 -1.64 15.90
N GLY A 515 -15.63 -2.43 15.20
CA GLY A 515 -14.49 -3.15 15.77
C GLY A 515 -13.28 -3.20 14.83
N GLY A 516 -12.34 -4.12 15.08
CA GLY A 516 -11.07 -4.21 14.34
C GLY A 516 -10.24 -2.93 14.46
N LEU A 517 -9.79 -2.40 13.31
CA LEU A 517 -9.09 -1.11 13.23
C LEU A 517 -9.97 -0.01 12.59
N SER A 518 -11.29 -0.20 12.61
CA SER A 518 -12.21 0.66 11.87
C SER A 518 -12.06 2.12 12.29
N LEU A 519 -11.90 2.98 11.31
CA LEU A 519 -12.00 4.43 11.48
C LEU A 519 -13.36 4.86 10.90
N LEU A 520 -14.24 5.46 11.69
CA LEU A 520 -15.55 5.92 11.20
C LEU A 520 -15.59 7.44 11.11
N GLN A 521 -15.91 7.98 9.94
CA GLN A 521 -16.00 9.43 9.71
C GLN A 521 -17.43 9.93 9.50
N ASP A 522 -17.56 11.25 9.33
CA ASP A 522 -18.82 11.90 9.03
C ASP A 522 -19.48 11.37 7.75
N GLY A 523 -20.81 11.44 7.70
CA GLY A 523 -21.60 10.89 6.59
C GLY A 523 -21.84 9.38 6.66
N VAL A 524 -21.28 8.68 7.65
CA VAL A 524 -21.54 7.25 7.88
C VAL A 524 -22.49 7.03 9.06
N THR A 525 -23.47 6.16 8.86
CA THR A 525 -24.35 5.65 9.92
C THR A 525 -24.28 4.13 9.99
N VAL A 526 -23.97 3.57 11.17
CA VAL A 526 -24.03 2.13 11.44
C VAL A 526 -25.11 1.87 12.48
N LYS A 527 -26.11 1.06 12.16
CA LYS A 527 -27.31 0.89 13.00
C LYS A 527 -27.86 -0.54 13.00
N ASP A 528 -28.94 -0.74 13.75
CA ASP A 528 -29.59 -2.04 13.94
C ASP A 528 -28.64 -3.08 14.56
N ARG A 529 -28.26 -4.13 13.83
CA ARG A 529 -27.30 -5.18 14.24
C ARG A 529 -26.11 -5.26 13.28
N ALA A 530 -25.88 -4.21 12.50
CA ALA A 530 -24.81 -4.14 11.52
C ALA A 530 -23.43 -4.14 12.20
N GLN A 531 -22.41 -4.60 11.47
CA GLN A 531 -21.06 -4.70 11.99
C GLN A 531 -20.01 -4.14 11.01
N LEU A 532 -19.16 -3.22 11.49
CA LEU A 532 -18.09 -2.60 10.71
C LEU A 532 -16.74 -2.93 11.35
N HIS A 533 -15.99 -3.87 10.77
CA HIS A 533 -14.66 -4.27 11.25
C HIS A 533 -13.66 -4.23 10.10
N THR A 534 -13.14 -3.05 9.80
CA THR A 534 -12.21 -2.82 8.69
C THR A 534 -10.79 -2.53 9.16
N VAL A 535 -9.83 -2.58 8.22
CA VAL A 535 -8.40 -2.32 8.47
C VAL A 535 -7.76 -1.34 7.49
N PHE A 536 -8.55 -0.74 6.61
CA PHE A 536 -8.10 0.17 5.56
C PHE A 536 -9.03 1.38 5.49
N LYS A 537 -8.43 2.58 5.48
CA LYS A 537 -9.08 3.90 5.38
C LYS A 537 -10.26 4.17 6.33
N PRO A 538 -10.62 5.46 6.54
CA PRO A 538 -11.89 5.80 7.14
C PRO A 538 -13.07 5.26 6.32
N ALA A 539 -13.97 4.52 6.98
CA ALA A 539 -15.25 4.17 6.42
C ALA A 539 -15.99 5.45 6.06
N GLY A 540 -16.29 5.62 4.77
CA GLY A 540 -16.90 6.82 4.20
C GLY A 540 -15.93 7.65 3.36
N ALA A 541 -14.64 7.29 3.28
CA ALA A 541 -13.61 8.03 2.55
C ALA A 541 -13.92 8.22 1.05
N PHE A 542 -14.73 7.33 0.46
CA PHE A 542 -15.14 7.41 -0.94
C PHE A 542 -16.65 7.66 -1.12
N GLY A 543 -17.31 8.17 -0.08
CA GLY A 543 -18.74 8.52 -0.08
C GLY A 543 -19.44 8.06 1.21
N GLY A 544 -20.33 8.90 1.74
CA GLY A 544 -21.15 8.57 2.90
C GLY A 544 -22.13 7.42 2.60
N PHE A 545 -22.47 6.63 3.63
CA PHE A 545 -23.35 5.48 3.49
C PHE A 545 -24.02 5.10 4.82
N THR A 546 -25.04 4.24 4.73
CA THR A 546 -25.67 3.61 5.89
C THR A 546 -25.44 2.10 5.86
N LEU A 547 -24.85 1.56 6.93
CA LEU A 547 -24.80 0.13 7.18
C LEU A 547 -25.86 -0.23 8.22
N SER A 548 -26.76 -1.15 7.89
CA SER A 548 -27.96 -1.40 8.68
C SER A 548 -28.37 -2.88 8.68
N GLY A 549 -29.49 -3.20 9.33
CA GLY A 549 -29.99 -4.56 9.46
C GLY A 549 -28.94 -5.49 10.07
N SER A 550 -28.53 -6.51 9.32
CA SER A 550 -27.48 -7.47 9.71
C SER A 550 -26.25 -7.40 8.81
N ALA A 551 -26.10 -6.34 8.02
CA ALA A 551 -24.98 -6.20 7.09
C ALA A 551 -23.64 -6.11 7.83
N GLN A 552 -22.59 -6.66 7.21
CA GLN A 552 -21.25 -6.65 7.77
C GLN A 552 -20.23 -6.19 6.72
N LEU A 553 -19.34 -5.28 7.12
CA LEU A 553 -18.14 -4.91 6.36
C LEU A 553 -16.91 -5.40 7.13
N ARG A 554 -16.04 -6.17 6.47
CA ARG A 554 -14.95 -6.92 7.12
C ARG A 554 -13.62 -6.82 6.37
N GLY A 555 -12.52 -6.62 7.10
CA GLY A 555 -11.18 -6.65 6.54
C GLY A 555 -10.77 -5.36 5.83
N ASP A 556 -10.04 -5.44 4.73
CA ASP A 556 -9.54 -4.29 3.99
C ASP A 556 -10.61 -3.71 3.04
N VAL A 557 -11.73 -3.23 3.59
CA VAL A 557 -12.85 -2.74 2.78
C VAL A 557 -12.57 -1.38 2.15
N GLU A 558 -12.86 -1.27 0.85
CA GLU A 558 -12.95 -0.01 0.11
C GLU A 558 -14.42 0.26 -0.22
N GLN A 559 -15.10 1.00 0.64
CA GLN A 559 -16.53 1.28 0.51
C GLN A 559 -16.75 2.53 -0.35
N ARG A 560 -17.61 2.42 -1.39
CA ARG A 560 -17.88 3.44 -2.42
C ARG A 560 -19.33 3.98 -2.38
N GLY A 561 -19.79 4.39 -1.20
CA GLY A 561 -21.11 5.02 -0.97
C GLY A 561 -22.33 4.08 -0.94
N ALA A 562 -22.16 2.79 -1.25
CA ALA A 562 -23.23 1.79 -1.20
C ALA A 562 -23.73 1.45 0.22
N SER A 563 -25.04 1.54 0.42
CA SER A 563 -25.68 1.22 1.70
C SER A 563 -26.23 -0.21 1.67
N ALA A 564 -25.79 -1.04 2.62
CA ALA A 564 -26.23 -2.43 2.75
C ALA A 564 -27.05 -2.63 4.03
N SER A 565 -28.07 -3.50 3.95
CA SER A 565 -28.92 -3.91 5.09
C SER A 565 -28.81 -5.41 5.43
N LYS A 566 -28.17 -6.20 4.56
CA LYS A 566 -27.81 -7.61 4.75
C LYS A 566 -26.52 -7.92 3.99
N GLY A 567 -25.97 -9.13 4.14
CA GLY A 567 -24.74 -9.55 3.46
C GLY A 567 -23.49 -9.34 4.31
N VAL A 568 -22.40 -10.00 3.91
CA VAL A 568 -21.08 -9.86 4.51
C VAL A 568 -20.08 -9.59 3.39
N PHE A 569 -19.47 -8.41 3.40
CA PHE A 569 -18.65 -7.94 2.30
C PHE A 569 -17.20 -7.75 2.73
N TYR A 570 -16.32 -8.10 1.79
CA TYR A 570 -14.87 -8.04 1.91
C TYR A 570 -14.32 -7.32 0.67
N GLY A 571 -13.36 -6.42 0.86
CA GLY A 571 -12.70 -5.72 -0.24
C GLY A 571 -13.51 -4.57 -0.86
N TYR A 572 -13.61 -4.52 -2.19
CA TYR A 572 -14.30 -3.44 -2.90
C TYR A 572 -15.82 -3.56 -2.76
N VAL A 573 -16.49 -2.49 -2.29
CA VAL A 573 -17.94 -2.50 -2.02
C VAL A 573 -18.64 -1.29 -2.65
N ASP A 574 -19.41 -1.53 -3.71
CA ASP A 574 -20.23 -0.56 -4.44
C ASP A 574 -21.71 -1.00 -4.55
N ALA A 575 -22.49 -0.25 -5.34
CA ALA A 575 -23.93 -0.50 -5.49
C ALA A 575 -24.25 -1.86 -6.12
N ASP A 576 -23.38 -2.37 -6.99
CA ASP A 576 -23.57 -3.64 -7.66
C ASP A 576 -23.17 -4.79 -6.72
N THR A 577 -22.04 -4.67 -6.02
CA THR A 577 -21.56 -5.72 -5.10
C THR A 577 -22.52 -5.97 -3.95
N VAL A 578 -23.18 -4.94 -3.40
CA VAL A 578 -24.07 -5.10 -2.23
C VAL A 578 -25.34 -5.90 -2.56
N THR A 579 -25.62 -6.12 -3.84
CA THR A 579 -26.77 -6.92 -4.30
C THR A 579 -26.36 -8.26 -4.91
N ASN A 580 -25.05 -8.50 -5.09
CA ASN A 580 -24.54 -9.67 -5.79
C ASN A 580 -24.11 -10.80 -4.81
N PRO A 581 -24.71 -12.00 -4.87
CA PRO A 581 -24.34 -13.13 -4.03
C PRO A 581 -22.87 -13.56 -4.16
N ASP A 582 -22.26 -13.40 -5.35
CA ASP A 582 -20.86 -13.76 -5.59
C ASP A 582 -19.87 -12.89 -4.78
N TYR A 583 -20.35 -11.76 -4.25
CA TYR A 583 -19.60 -10.84 -3.40
C TYR A 583 -20.11 -10.80 -1.96
N GLY A 584 -20.99 -11.74 -1.58
CA GLY A 584 -21.42 -11.94 -0.19
C GLY A 584 -22.77 -11.33 0.18
N ALA A 585 -23.59 -10.88 -0.78
CA ALA A 585 -24.92 -10.30 -0.51
C ALA A 585 -25.91 -11.27 0.17
N ASP A 586 -25.65 -12.58 0.07
CA ASP A 586 -26.45 -13.63 0.72
C ASP A 586 -25.76 -14.28 1.93
N LEU A 587 -24.54 -13.84 2.28
CA LEU A 587 -23.89 -14.27 3.51
C LEU A 587 -24.60 -13.66 4.72
N THR A 588 -24.73 -14.47 5.77
CA THR A 588 -25.33 -14.05 7.06
C THR A 588 -24.31 -14.00 8.19
N ASP A 589 -23.25 -14.81 8.08
CA ASP A 589 -22.15 -14.89 9.04
C ASP A 589 -20.83 -14.52 8.39
N ALA A 590 -19.92 -13.96 9.19
CA ALA A 590 -18.56 -13.69 8.75
C ALA A 590 -17.84 -14.98 8.37
N VAL A 591 -17.19 -14.98 7.22
CA VAL A 591 -16.32 -16.06 6.76
C VAL A 591 -15.13 -16.18 7.71
N PRO A 592 -14.87 -17.36 8.30
CA PRO A 592 -13.69 -17.58 9.13
C PRO A 592 -12.41 -17.45 8.32
N GLU A 593 -11.39 -16.86 8.92
CA GLU A 593 -10.15 -16.52 8.22
C GLU A 593 -9.15 -17.67 8.20
N VAL A 594 -8.28 -17.70 7.18
CA VAL A 594 -7.17 -18.66 7.09
C VAL A 594 -6.14 -18.48 8.21
N THR A 595 -6.08 -17.27 8.78
CA THR A 595 -5.18 -16.96 9.90
C THR A 595 -5.85 -17.31 11.23
N ALA A 596 -5.19 -18.14 12.04
CA ALA A 596 -5.70 -18.45 13.39
C ALA A 596 -5.53 -17.24 14.32
N LYS A 597 -6.58 -16.91 15.08
CA LYS A 597 -6.45 -15.97 16.20
C LYS A 597 -5.51 -16.58 17.26
N PRO A 598 -4.51 -15.84 17.76
CA PRO A 598 -3.67 -16.28 18.88
C PRO A 598 -4.54 -16.65 20.08
N GLN A 599 -4.15 -17.72 20.80
CA GLN A 599 -4.85 -18.20 21.99
C GLN A 599 -4.51 -17.40 23.24
#